data_AF-A0A7S0H883-F1
#
_entry.id   AF-A0A7S0H883-F1
#
_cell.length_a   1.000
_cell.length_b   1.000
_cell.length_c   1.000
_cell.angle_alpha   90.00
_cell.angle_beta   90.00
_cell.angle_gamma   90.00
#
_symmetry.space_group_name_H-M   'P 1'
#
loop_
_entity.id
_entity.type
_entity.pdbx_description
1 polymer ?
#
loop_
_entity_poly.entity_id
_entity_poly.type
_entity_poly.pdbx_seq_one_letter_code
_entity_poly.pdbx_strand_id
1 'polypeptide(L)'
;SGIDVLRSLQLLVLDEADRLLHMGFEQQLTKIFSMIPKQRRTGLFSATMSSSLSELVRVGMRNPCRVVVTVKGKEGQALTTPVELSHYYMNVPARQRLNQLLHLLLTLKEKKAGKVIVFFLTCW
;
A
#
# COMPACT_ATOMS: atom_id res chain seq x y z
N SER A 1 -13.27 -13.41 -28.98
CA SER A 1 -13.17 -11.95 -28.77
C SER A 1 -12.60 -11.70 -27.38
N GLY A 2 -12.01 -10.53 -27.07
CA GLY A 2 -11.48 -10.25 -25.72
C GLY A 2 -12.52 -10.33 -24.59
N ILE A 3 -13.81 -10.22 -24.93
CA ILE A 3 -14.95 -10.32 -24.01
C ILE A 3 -15.19 -11.77 -23.55
N ASP A 4 -14.89 -12.77 -24.39
CA ASP A 4 -15.08 -14.19 -24.04
C ASP A 4 -14.10 -14.63 -22.95
N VAL A 5 -12.89 -14.08 -22.93
CA VAL A 5 -11.88 -14.34 -21.90
C VAL A 5 -12.36 -13.86 -20.53
N LEU A 6 -12.94 -12.66 -20.46
CA LEU A 6 -13.48 -12.12 -19.20
C LEU A 6 -14.62 -12.98 -18.67
N ARG A 7 -15.48 -13.54 -19.54
CA ARG A 7 -16.59 -14.43 -19.16
C ARG A 7 -16.13 -15.76 -18.56
N SER A 8 -14.88 -16.17 -18.81
CA SER A 8 -14.28 -17.38 -18.23
C SER A 8 -13.43 -17.14 -16.97
N LEU A 9 -13.36 -15.90 -16.45
CA LEU A 9 -12.51 -15.59 -15.31
C LEU A 9 -12.96 -16.33 -14.04
N GLN A 10 -12.07 -17.18 -13.50
CA GLN A 10 -12.32 -17.97 -12.29
C GLN A 10 -11.74 -17.36 -11.01
N LEU A 11 -10.66 -16.57 -11.13
CA LEU A 11 -9.93 -16.00 -10.00
C LEU A 11 -9.61 -14.53 -10.28
N LEU A 12 -9.90 -13.68 -9.32
CA LEU A 12 -9.48 -12.28 -9.27
C LEU A 12 -8.64 -12.05 -8.02
N VAL A 13 -7.47 -11.44 -8.16
CA VAL A 13 -6.64 -11.00 -7.03
C VAL A 13 -6.45 -9.49 -7.12
N LEU A 14 -6.80 -8.79 -6.05
CA LEU A 14 -6.54 -7.36 -5.87
C LEU A 14 -5.47 -7.23 -4.79
N ASP A 15 -4.27 -6.83 -5.19
CA ASP A 15 -3.17 -6.53 -4.28
C ASP A 15 -3.06 -5.01 -4.08
N GLU A 16 -2.60 -4.60 -2.89
CA GLU A 16 -2.53 -3.19 -2.48
C GLU A 16 -3.84 -2.42 -2.72
N ALA A 17 -4.97 -3.03 -2.37
CA ALA A 17 -6.29 -2.55 -2.76
C ALA A 17 -6.65 -1.16 -2.18
N ASP A 18 -6.15 -0.82 -0.98
CA ASP A 18 -6.24 0.53 -0.40
C ASP A 18 -5.49 1.56 -1.24
N ARG A 19 -4.34 1.20 -1.81
CA ARG A 19 -3.60 2.09 -2.71
C ARG A 19 -4.37 2.37 -4.00
N LEU A 20 -5.04 1.37 -4.57
CA LEU A 20 -5.89 1.58 -5.75
C LEU A 20 -7.01 2.61 -5.48
N LEU A 21 -7.60 2.57 -4.29
CA LEU A 21 -8.61 3.54 -3.86
C LEU A 21 -8.01 4.91 -3.61
N HIS A 22 -6.85 5.01 -2.95
CA HIS A 22 -6.12 6.28 -2.78
C HIS A 22 -5.75 6.93 -4.12
N MET A 23 -5.51 6.15 -5.17
CA MET A 23 -5.26 6.64 -6.53
C MET A 23 -6.53 7.06 -7.28
N GLY A 24 -7.72 6.88 -6.70
CA GLY A 24 -9.00 7.25 -7.30
C GLY A 24 -9.54 6.24 -8.32
N PHE A 25 -9.10 4.98 -8.29
CA PHE A 25 -9.52 3.95 -9.26
C PHE A 25 -10.88 3.29 -8.97
N GLU A 26 -11.68 3.84 -8.06
CA GLU A 26 -12.93 3.24 -7.61
C GLU A 26 -13.93 3.01 -8.75
N GLN A 27 -14.09 4.00 -9.63
CA GLN A 27 -14.99 3.90 -10.79
C GLN A 27 -14.52 2.82 -11.77
N GLN A 28 -13.21 2.73 -12.00
CA GLN A 28 -12.59 1.75 -12.87
C GLN A 28 -12.75 0.34 -12.31
N LEU A 29 -12.56 0.15 -10.99
CA LEU A 29 -12.77 -1.13 -10.31
C LEU A 29 -14.24 -1.56 -10.39
N THR A 30 -15.17 -0.65 -10.14
CA THR A 30 -16.61 -0.90 -10.28
C THR A 30 -16.97 -1.33 -11.70
N LYS A 31 -16.39 -0.66 -12.71
CA LYS A 31 -16.56 -1.05 -14.12
C LYS A 31 -15.99 -2.44 -14.40
N ILE A 32 -14.79 -2.75 -13.91
CA ILE A 32 -14.19 -4.10 -14.06
C ILE A 32 -15.11 -5.16 -13.45
N PHE A 33 -15.59 -4.95 -12.22
CA PHE A 33 -16.48 -5.91 -11.55
C PHE A 33 -17.79 -6.15 -12.30
N SER A 34 -18.30 -5.14 -13.02
CA SER A 34 -19.50 -5.28 -13.85
C SER A 34 -19.29 -6.13 -15.12
N MET A 35 -18.05 -6.21 -15.62
CA MET A 35 -17.71 -6.93 -16.85
C MET A 35 -17.29 -8.39 -16.63
N ILE A 36 -16.95 -8.77 -15.40
CA ILE A 36 -16.47 -10.12 -15.07
C ILE A 36 -17.55 -10.95 -14.36
N PRO A 37 -17.52 -12.30 -14.47
CA PRO A 37 -18.49 -13.21 -13.86
C PRO A 37 -18.68 -12.97 -12.37
N LYS A 38 -19.92 -12.94 -11.90
CA LYS A 38 -20.25 -12.86 -10.47
C LYS A 38 -19.77 -14.09 -9.69
N GLN A 39 -19.80 -15.27 -10.33
CA GLN A 39 -19.30 -16.50 -9.75
C GLN A 39 -17.82 -16.64 -10.07
N ARG A 40 -16.99 -16.17 -9.15
CA ARG A 40 -15.53 -16.22 -9.20
C ARG A 40 -14.98 -16.29 -7.78
N ARG A 41 -13.76 -16.78 -7.64
CA ARG A 41 -12.97 -16.63 -6.41
C ARG A 41 -12.35 -15.24 -6.43
N THR A 42 -12.37 -14.53 -5.31
CA THR A 42 -11.74 -13.21 -5.20
C THR A 42 -10.87 -13.17 -3.96
N GLY A 43 -9.61 -12.79 -4.13
CA GLY A 43 -8.69 -12.44 -3.05
C GLY A 43 -8.45 -10.93 -3.06
N LEU A 44 -8.59 -10.30 -1.91
CA LEU A 44 -8.32 -8.88 -1.73
C LEU A 44 -7.30 -8.74 -0.60
N PHE A 45 -6.16 -8.16 -0.92
CA PHE A 45 -5.01 -7.98 -0.04
C PHE A 45 -4.72 -6.50 0.08
N SER A 46 -4.52 -6.06 1.32
CA SER A 46 -4.25 -4.66 1.63
C SER A 46 -3.59 -4.57 3.01
N ALA A 47 -2.65 -3.63 3.13
CA ALA A 47 -1.96 -3.36 4.39
C ALA A 47 -2.85 -2.61 5.40
N THR A 48 -3.82 -1.82 4.93
CA THR A 48 -4.66 -0.98 5.78
C THR A 48 -6.14 -1.25 5.57
N MET A 49 -6.95 -0.96 6.58
CA MET A 49 -8.40 -1.16 6.52
C MET A 49 -9.11 0.18 6.62
N SER A 50 -9.45 0.77 5.48
CA SER A 50 -10.25 2.00 5.40
C SER A 50 -11.75 1.70 5.22
N SER A 51 -12.60 2.72 5.41
CA SER A 51 -14.03 2.64 5.12
C SER A 51 -14.28 2.34 3.63
N SER A 52 -13.58 3.04 2.73
CA SER A 52 -13.66 2.82 1.29
C SER A 52 -13.26 1.40 0.88
N LEU A 53 -12.27 0.80 1.55
CA LEU A 53 -11.92 -0.60 1.32
C LEU A 53 -13.05 -1.55 1.72
N SER A 54 -13.78 -1.23 2.80
CA SER A 54 -14.92 -2.01 3.24
C SER A 54 -16.07 -1.98 2.23
N GLU A 55 -16.27 -0.85 1.55
CA GLU A 55 -17.22 -0.73 0.43
C GLU A 55 -16.77 -1.55 -0.77
N LEU A 56 -15.48 -1.52 -1.11
CA LEU A 56 -14.91 -2.34 -2.18
C LEU A 56 -15.10 -3.84 -1.93
N VAL A 57 -14.91 -4.30 -0.68
CA VAL A 57 -15.20 -5.68 -0.28
C VAL A 57 -16.67 -6.03 -0.51
N ARG A 58 -17.59 -5.13 -0.15
CA ARG A 58 -19.04 -5.34 -0.30
C ARG A 58 -19.46 -5.45 -1.77
N VAL A 59 -18.86 -4.67 -2.66
CA VAL A 59 -19.19 -4.65 -4.10
C VAL A 59 -18.46 -5.76 -4.86
N GLY A 60 -17.20 -6.05 -4.48
CA GLY A 60 -16.30 -6.90 -5.24
C GLY A 60 -16.29 -8.39 -4.84
N MET A 61 -16.79 -8.74 -3.65
CA MET A 61 -16.69 -10.08 -3.08
C MET A 61 -18.05 -10.67 -2.68
N ARG A 62 -18.15 -12.00 -2.70
CA ARG A 62 -19.32 -12.75 -2.24
C ARG A 62 -18.93 -13.60 -1.03
N ASN A 63 -19.64 -13.43 0.09
CA ASN A 63 -19.39 -14.12 1.37
C ASN A 63 -17.90 -14.13 1.77
N PRO A 64 -17.25 -12.96 1.91
CA PRO A 64 -15.82 -12.91 2.18
C PRO A 64 -15.50 -13.41 3.60
N CYS A 65 -14.47 -14.25 3.71
CA CYS A 65 -13.82 -14.51 4.99
C CYS A 65 -12.77 -13.41 5.23
N ARG A 66 -12.86 -12.73 6.37
CA ARG A 66 -11.96 -11.62 6.71
C ARG A 66 -10.88 -12.12 7.67
N VAL A 67 -9.62 -11.93 7.29
CA VAL A 67 -8.46 -12.20 8.14
C VAL A 67 -7.76 -10.87 8.38
N VAL A 68 -7.66 -10.46 9.66
CA VAL A 68 -6.98 -9.22 10.06
C VAL A 68 -5.91 -9.57 11.08
N VAL A 69 -4.68 -9.15 10.81
CA VAL A 69 -3.56 -9.27 11.75
C VAL A 69 -3.32 -7.89 12.34
N THR A 70 -3.48 -7.74 13.65
CA THR A 70 -3.24 -6.48 14.36
C THR A 70 -2.08 -6.66 15.32
N VAL A 71 -1.05 -5.82 15.19
CA VAL A 71 0.02 -5.73 16.19
C VAL A 71 -0.53 -4.91 17.36
N LYS A 72 -0.84 -5.56 18.48
CA LYS A 72 -1.23 -4.86 19.72
C LYS A 72 0.03 -4.40 20.44
N GLY A 73 0.11 -3.11 20.78
CA GLY A 73 1.17 -2.60 21.67
C GLY A 73 1.00 -3.11 23.11
N LYS A 74 2.00 -2.86 23.98
CA LYS A 74 2.01 -3.28 25.40
C LYS A 74 0.79 -2.80 26.21
N GLU A 75 0.05 -1.81 25.71
CA GLU A 75 -1.15 -1.24 26.36
C GLU A 75 -2.43 -1.37 25.51
N GLY A 76 -2.46 -2.27 24.52
CA GLY A 76 -3.66 -2.54 23.72
C GLY A 76 -4.05 -1.43 22.72
N GLN A 77 -3.29 -0.34 22.64
CA GLN A 77 -3.46 0.71 21.64
C GLN A 77 -2.81 0.30 20.31
N ALA A 78 -3.47 0.64 19.19
CA ALA A 78 -2.92 0.49 17.86
C ALA A 78 -1.84 1.57 17.65
N LEU A 79 -0.57 1.18 17.67
CA LEU A 79 0.54 2.09 17.42
C LEU A 79 0.75 2.22 15.90
N THR A 80 0.54 3.41 15.34
CA THR A 80 0.88 3.73 13.94
C THR A 80 2.38 3.91 13.72
N THR A 81 3.14 4.17 14.78
CA THR A 81 4.60 4.30 14.77
C THR A 81 5.19 3.58 15.99
N PRO A 82 6.24 2.75 15.83
CA PRO A 82 6.95 2.15 16.96
C PRO A 82 7.52 3.24 17.89
N VAL A 83 7.43 3.03 19.21
CA VAL A 83 7.87 4.00 20.23
C VAL A 83 9.36 4.30 20.14
N GLU A 84 10.16 3.37 19.64
CA GLU A 84 11.62 3.50 19.51
C GLU A 84 12.06 4.23 18.22
N LEU A 85 11.12 4.58 17.34
CA LEU A 85 11.43 5.20 16.06
C LEU A 85 11.50 6.73 16.18
N SER A 86 12.69 7.30 15.94
CA SER A 86 12.89 8.75 15.91
C SER A 86 12.78 9.30 14.49
N HIS A 87 11.87 10.27 14.27
CA HIS A 87 11.71 10.96 12.99
C HIS A 87 12.35 12.34 13.01
N TYR A 88 13.11 12.65 11.96
CA TYR A 88 13.76 13.95 11.76
C TYR A 88 13.42 14.49 10.36
N TYR A 89 13.35 15.82 10.22
CA TYR A 89 13.15 16.48 8.93
C TYR A 89 14.14 17.64 8.74
N MET A 90 14.42 17.97 7.49
CA MET A 90 15.29 19.09 7.12
C MET A 90 14.71 19.80 5.91
N ASN A 91 14.58 21.13 5.97
CA ASN A 91 14.17 21.92 4.82
C ASN A 91 15.39 22.22 3.94
N VAL A 92 15.39 21.73 2.69
CA VAL A 92 16.54 21.84 1.77
C VAL A 92 16.05 22.30 0.40
N PRO A 93 16.60 23.40 -0.16
CA PRO A 93 16.33 23.82 -1.53
C PRO A 93 16.61 22.68 -2.52
N ALA A 94 15.77 22.53 -3.56
CA ALA A 94 15.84 21.41 -4.50
C ALA A 94 17.26 21.18 -5.06
N ARG A 95 17.96 22.26 -5.42
CA ARG A 95 19.33 22.23 -5.97
C ARG A 95 20.38 21.66 -5.00
N GLN A 96 20.13 21.71 -3.70
CA GLN A 96 21.09 21.28 -2.67
C GLN A 96 20.77 19.90 -2.08
N ARG A 97 19.61 19.29 -2.42
CA ARG A 97 19.17 18.02 -1.84
C ARG A 97 20.20 16.90 -1.98
N LEU A 98 20.86 16.81 -3.14
CA LEU A 98 21.88 15.79 -3.39
C LEU A 98 23.14 16.01 -2.52
N ASN A 99 23.63 17.25 -2.44
CA ASN A 99 24.79 17.59 -1.61
C ASN A 99 24.50 17.35 -0.13
N GLN A 100 23.30 17.71 0.32
CA GLN A 100 22.88 17.50 1.71
C GLN A 100 22.72 16.01 2.04
N LEU A 101 22.20 15.22 1.09
CA LEU A 101 22.15 13.76 1.21
C LEU A 101 23.56 13.16 1.33
N LEU A 102 24.50 13.59 0.48
CA LEU A 102 25.89 13.14 0.56
C LEU A 102 26.53 13.48 1.92
N HIS A 103 26.35 14.72 2.38
CA HIS A 103 26.82 15.13 3.70
C HIS A 103 26.25 14.23 4.81
N LEU A 104 24.93 13.97 4.79
CA LEU A 104 24.29 13.08 5.76
C LEU A 104 24.87 11.66 5.73
N LEU A 105 25.03 11.08 4.54
CA LEU A 105 25.58 9.73 4.38
C LEU A 105 27.04 9.64 4.87
N LEU A 106 27.86 10.66 4.62
CA LEU A 106 29.24 10.72 5.12
C LEU A 106 29.27 10.82 6.66
N THR A 107 28.45 11.69 7.24
CA THR A 107 28.34 11.80 8.71
C THR A 107 27.86 10.48 9.35
N LEU A 108 26.90 9.79 8.72
CA LEU A 108 26.41 8.49 9.21
C LEU A 108 27.50 7.41 9.11
N LYS A 109 28.31 7.42 8.05
CA LYS A 109 29.45 6.51 7.88
C LYS A 109 30.52 6.73 8.96
N GLU A 110 30.86 7.98 9.26
CA GLU A 110 31.81 8.33 10.33
C GLU A 110 31.33 7.87 11.71
N LYS A 111 30.04 8.02 11.98
CA LYS A 111 29.39 7.53 13.20
C LYS A 111 29.21 6.00 13.25
N LYS A 112 29.70 5.26 12.25
CA LYS A 112 29.51 3.80 12.09
C LYS A 112 28.03 3.40 12.23
N ALA A 113 27.13 4.22 11.69
CA ALA A 113 25.73 3.84 11.57
C ALA A 113 25.60 2.54 10.76
N GLY A 114 24.56 1.76 11.03
CA GLY A 114 24.30 0.50 10.36
C GLY A 114 23.91 0.66 8.88
N LYS A 115 22.97 -0.17 8.42
CA LYS A 115 22.49 -0.10 7.03
C LYS A 115 21.59 1.12 6.84
N VAL A 116 21.75 1.80 5.70
CA VAL A 116 20.95 2.97 5.31
C VAL A 116 20.16 2.62 4.05
N ILE A 117 18.87 2.95 4.04
CA ILE A 117 17.98 2.85 2.86
C ILE A 117 17.58 4.28 2.47
N VAL A 118 17.73 4.61 1.19
CA VAL A 118 17.35 5.92 0.63
C VAL A 118 16.28 5.68 -0.44
N PHE A 119 15.13 6.33 -0.29
CA PHE A 119 14.02 6.24 -1.24
C PHE A 119 14.06 7.40 -2.24
N PHE A 120 13.96 7.09 -3.52
CA PHE A 120 13.79 8.06 -4.60
C PHE A 120 12.41 7.87 -5.26
N LEU A 121 11.86 8.94 -5.83
CA LEU A 121 10.51 8.90 -6.42
C LEU A 121 10.42 8.08 -7.73
N THR A 122 11.54 7.89 -8.43
CA THR A 122 11.57 7.23 -9.73
C THR A 122 12.69 6.21 -9.79
N CYS A 123 12.42 5.06 -10.41
CA CYS A 123 13.44 4.14 -10.88
C CYS A 123 14.16 4.78 -12.07
N TRP A 124 15.49 4.71 -12.10
CA TRP A 124 16.31 5.04 -13.27
C TRP A 124 16.67 3.76 -14.02
#